data_AF-A0A369KC84-F1
#
_entry.id   AF-A0A369KC84-F1
#
_cell.length_a   1.000
_cell.length_b   1.000
_cell.length_c   1.000
_cell.angle_alpha   90.00
_cell.angle_beta   90.00
_cell.angle_gamma   90.00
#
_symmetry.space_group_name_H-M   'P 1'
#
loop_
_entity.id
_entity.type
_entity.pdbx_description
1 polymer ?
#
loop_
_entity_poly.entity_id
_entity_poly.type
_entity_poly.pdbx_seq_one_letter_code
_entity_poly.pdbx_strand_id
1 'polypeptide(L)'
;MCSHIKPSSVASYLSGICQQLEPYFPEVRNIRKSSLVSRTLSGCQRLRAIPTSRKRALTIEDLDRVVNHYAQSNDHNDRLFVAQLLTGFFALMRLGELTYPDNPKLRDDRKSIKITSVQISPDQYKFFLPGHKADKFFEGNVIIIRRQDSIHDPLRNFNLYILSRYTRFPLSSELWLTASGRVPTRSFFITRLRKFFDSSVAGQSMRAGGATHLAEQGVAPAVIQAIGRWATDTFQIYIRKSPVLIQALLFGRNSQSERFTHT
;
A
#
# COMPACT_ATOMS: atom_id res chain seq x y z
N MET A 1 34.51 -2.09 11.72
CA MET A 1 33.28 -1.42 12.19
C MET A 1 32.44 -1.02 10.96
N CYS A 2 31.12 -1.32 10.93
CA CYS A 2 30.12 -1.12 9.84
C CYS A 2 29.49 -2.40 9.22
N SER A 3 29.50 -3.54 9.92
CA SER A 3 28.81 -4.78 9.47
C SER A 3 27.27 -4.73 9.55
N HIS A 4 26.69 -3.72 10.22
CA HIS A 4 25.26 -3.69 10.52
C HIS A 4 24.42 -2.80 9.58
N ILE A 5 25.05 -1.98 8.73
CA ILE A 5 24.33 -1.03 7.86
C ILE A 5 24.24 -1.61 6.45
N LYS A 6 23.01 -1.79 5.96
CA LYS A 6 22.78 -2.19 4.57
C LYS A 6 23.39 -1.15 3.62
N PRO A 7 24.10 -1.54 2.55
CA PRO A 7 24.71 -0.58 1.62
C PRO A 7 23.73 0.40 0.99
N SER A 8 22.48 -0.01 0.78
CA SER A 8 21.41 0.87 0.31
C SER A 8 21.04 1.96 1.32
N SER A 9 21.24 1.73 2.62
CA SER A 9 21.00 2.71 3.67
C SER A 9 22.13 3.75 3.79
N VAL A 10 23.35 3.43 3.34
CA VAL A 10 24.51 4.33 3.41
C VAL A 10 24.24 5.64 2.66
N ALA A 11 23.67 5.55 1.45
CA ALA A 11 23.31 6.72 0.66
C ALA A 11 22.23 7.57 1.35
N SER A 12 21.26 6.93 2.02
CA SER A 12 20.20 7.61 2.77
C SER A 12 20.76 8.33 3.99
N TYR A 13 21.65 7.69 4.75
CA TYR A 13 22.31 8.29 5.91
C TYR A 13 23.19 9.46 5.49
N LEU A 14 23.97 9.31 4.41
CA LEU A 14 24.76 10.42 3.88
C LEU A 14 23.87 11.61 3.48
N SER A 15 22.67 11.35 2.92
CA SER A 15 21.71 12.42 2.63
C SER A 15 21.23 13.12 3.90
N GLY A 16 20.95 12.36 4.97
CA GLY A 16 20.57 12.91 6.27
C GLY A 16 21.69 13.74 6.92
N ILE A 17 22.94 13.28 6.83
CA ILE A 17 24.12 14.02 7.29
C ILE A 17 24.25 15.32 6.50
N CYS A 18 24.16 15.28 5.17
CA CYS A 18 24.23 16.48 4.34
C CYS A 18 23.12 17.49 4.68
N GLN A 19 21.91 17.02 4.98
CA GLN A 19 20.80 17.88 5.41
C GLN A 19 21.11 18.63 6.72
N GLN A 20 21.82 17.99 7.66
CA GLN A 20 22.23 18.62 8.93
C GLN A 20 23.42 19.57 8.75
N LEU A 21 24.31 19.27 7.80
CA LEU A 21 25.51 20.06 7.54
C LEU A 21 25.26 21.29 6.65
N GLU A 22 24.18 21.28 5.86
CA GLU A 22 23.86 22.34 4.88
C GLU A 22 23.87 23.77 5.46
N PRO A 23 23.37 24.05 6.67
CA PRO A 23 23.45 25.39 7.26
C PRO A 23 24.89 25.90 7.49
N TYR A 24 25.85 25.00 7.70
CA TYR A 24 27.26 25.33 7.98
C TYR A 24 28.16 25.17 6.75
N PHE A 25 27.75 24.30 5.82
CA PHE A 25 28.47 23.96 4.61
C PHE A 25 27.51 24.00 3.42
N PRO A 26 27.25 25.18 2.83
CA PRO A 26 26.26 25.34 1.76
C PRO A 26 26.52 24.42 0.55
N GLU A 27 27.80 24.15 0.26
CA GLU A 27 28.23 23.30 -0.85
C GLU A 27 28.14 21.80 -0.59
N VAL A 28 27.74 21.36 0.62
CA VAL A 28 27.78 19.94 1.03
C VAL A 28 26.93 19.05 0.11
N ARG A 29 25.83 19.59 -0.45
CA ARG A 29 25.00 18.87 -1.43
C ARG A 29 25.71 18.66 -2.76
N ASN A 30 26.48 19.64 -3.21
CA ASN A 30 27.27 19.55 -4.44
C ASN A 30 28.43 18.56 -4.26
N ILE A 31 29.11 18.62 -3.10
CA ILE A 31 30.17 17.66 -2.73
C ILE A 31 29.63 16.22 -2.67
N ARG A 32 28.45 16.00 -2.07
CA ARG A 32 27.79 14.68 -2.05
C ARG A 32 27.53 14.13 -3.45
N LYS A 33 27.22 15.00 -4.41
CA LYS A 33 26.96 14.64 -5.82
C LYS A 33 28.24 14.49 -6.64
N SER A 34 29.42 14.78 -6.08
CA SER A 34 30.70 14.62 -6.77
C SER A 34 30.89 13.21 -7.32
N SER A 35 31.70 13.11 -8.37
CA SER A 35 32.03 11.84 -9.01
C SER A 35 32.67 10.86 -8.02
N LEU A 36 33.54 11.35 -7.14
CA LEU A 36 34.21 10.54 -6.12
C LEU A 36 33.20 9.88 -5.18
N VAL A 37 32.29 10.67 -4.59
CA VAL A 37 31.28 10.16 -3.64
C VAL A 37 30.31 9.22 -4.35
N SER A 38 29.82 9.60 -5.53
CA SER A 38 28.90 8.77 -6.31
C SER A 38 29.52 7.42 -6.68
N ARG A 39 30.76 7.41 -7.18
CA ARG A 39 31.49 6.17 -7.52
C ARG A 39 31.78 5.32 -6.28
N THR A 40 32.08 5.95 -5.15
CA THR A 40 32.30 5.26 -3.87
C THR A 40 31.02 4.58 -3.38
N LEU A 41 29.88 5.27 -3.43
CA LEU A 41 28.57 4.69 -3.11
C LEU A 41 28.22 3.54 -4.06
N SER A 42 28.47 3.69 -5.37
CA SER A 42 28.27 2.61 -6.34
C SER A 42 29.18 1.42 -6.07
N GLY A 43 30.45 1.65 -5.72
CA GLY A 43 31.39 0.60 -5.33
C GLY A 43 30.94 -0.12 -4.06
N CYS A 44 30.50 0.61 -3.04
CA CYS A 44 29.92 0.07 -1.81
C CYS A 44 28.71 -0.83 -2.10
N GLN A 45 27.82 -0.39 -3.00
CA GLN A 45 26.69 -1.20 -3.44
C GLN A 45 27.16 -2.46 -4.18
N ARG A 46 28.05 -2.36 -5.16
CA ARG A 46 28.54 -3.52 -5.92
C ARG A 46 29.22 -4.57 -5.04
N LEU A 47 30.04 -4.13 -4.08
CA LEU A 47 30.81 -5.02 -3.22
C LEU A 47 29.99 -5.68 -2.11
N ARG A 48 28.90 -5.04 -1.66
CA ARG A 48 28.18 -5.46 -0.45
C ARG A 48 26.67 -5.60 -0.64
N ALA A 49 26.14 -5.41 -1.85
CA ALA A 49 24.71 -5.46 -2.11
C ALA A 49 24.15 -6.82 -1.69
N ILE A 50 23.17 -6.76 -0.79
CA ILE A 50 22.32 -7.89 -0.46
C ILE A 50 21.08 -7.73 -1.33
N PRO A 51 20.62 -8.79 -2.03
CA PRO A 51 19.37 -8.76 -2.76
C PRO A 51 18.24 -8.23 -1.88
N THR A 52 17.44 -7.30 -2.42
CA THR A 52 16.29 -6.80 -1.68
C THR A 52 15.25 -7.92 -1.60
N SER A 53 15.12 -8.56 -0.43
CA SER A 53 14.03 -9.50 -0.18
C SER A 53 12.70 -8.73 -0.15
N ARG A 54 11.92 -8.88 -1.22
CA ARG A 54 10.60 -8.26 -1.36
C ARG A 54 9.55 -9.28 -0.94
N LYS A 55 8.52 -8.81 -0.23
CA LYS A 55 7.38 -9.68 0.12
C LYS A 55 6.63 -10.04 -1.17
N ARG A 56 6.13 -11.27 -1.22
CA ARG A 56 5.30 -11.81 -2.31
C ARG A 56 4.04 -10.95 -2.44
N ALA A 57 3.63 -10.66 -3.67
CA ALA A 57 2.33 -10.03 -3.92
C ALA A 57 1.21 -11.02 -3.59
N LEU A 58 0.12 -10.54 -3.01
CA LEU A 58 -1.11 -11.32 -2.93
C LEU A 58 -1.71 -11.47 -4.33
N THR A 59 -2.28 -12.63 -4.63
CA THR A 59 -3.07 -12.87 -5.84
C THR A 59 -4.56 -12.86 -5.53
N ILE A 60 -5.42 -12.94 -6.55
CA ILE A 60 -6.87 -13.08 -6.34
C ILE A 60 -7.19 -14.41 -5.67
N GLU A 61 -6.51 -15.49 -6.02
CA GLU A 61 -6.70 -16.81 -5.41
C GLU A 61 -6.32 -16.81 -3.91
N ASP A 62 -5.30 -16.02 -3.53
CA ASP A 62 -4.98 -15.79 -2.13
C ASP A 62 -6.15 -15.09 -1.39
N LEU A 63 -6.81 -14.11 -2.02
CA LEU A 63 -7.98 -13.43 -1.45
C LEU A 63 -9.15 -14.40 -1.33
N ASP A 64 -9.44 -15.18 -2.38
CA ASP A 64 -10.49 -16.19 -2.39
C ASP A 64 -10.31 -17.20 -1.26
N ARG A 65 -9.09 -17.67 -1.04
CA ARG A 65 -8.75 -18.57 0.08
C ARG A 65 -9.13 -17.97 1.43
N VAL A 66 -8.83 -16.69 1.66
CA VAL A 66 -9.14 -16.01 2.93
C VAL A 66 -10.64 -15.76 3.06
N VAL A 67 -11.28 -15.27 2.00
CA VAL A 67 -12.71 -14.92 2.01
C VAL A 67 -13.56 -16.18 2.18
N ASN A 68 -13.25 -17.27 1.49
CA ASN A 68 -13.94 -18.54 1.65
C ASN A 68 -13.82 -19.10 3.07
N HIS A 69 -12.63 -19.00 3.68
CA HIS A 69 -12.44 -19.46 5.06
C HIS A 69 -13.33 -18.70 6.06
N TYR A 70 -13.59 -17.41 5.81
CA TYR A 70 -14.40 -16.56 6.68
C TYR A 70 -15.84 -16.36 6.19
N ALA A 71 -16.27 -17.03 5.12
CA ALA A 71 -17.55 -16.78 4.45
C ALA A 71 -18.76 -16.92 5.38
N GLN A 72 -18.68 -17.82 6.37
CA GLN A 72 -19.73 -18.08 7.36
C GLN A 72 -19.43 -17.49 8.75
N SER A 73 -18.32 -16.73 8.90
CA SER A 73 -17.96 -16.17 10.20
C SER A 73 -18.84 -14.96 10.57
N ASN A 74 -19.45 -15.05 11.75
CA ASN A 74 -20.17 -13.94 12.37
C ASN A 74 -19.28 -13.15 13.36
N ASP A 75 -18.02 -13.55 13.53
CA ASP A 75 -17.09 -12.81 14.39
C ASP A 75 -16.76 -11.44 13.80
N HIS A 76 -16.81 -10.42 14.66
CA HIS A 76 -16.60 -9.04 14.26
C HIS A 76 -15.16 -8.80 13.78
N ASN A 77 -14.16 -9.42 14.43
CA ASN A 77 -12.76 -9.24 14.06
C ASN A 77 -12.40 -9.96 12.77
N ASP A 78 -13.06 -11.08 12.46
CA ASP A 78 -12.92 -11.78 11.18
C ASP A 78 -13.47 -10.91 10.04
N ARG A 79 -14.69 -10.36 10.20
CA ARG A 79 -15.28 -9.42 9.24
C ARG A 79 -14.42 -8.17 9.04
N LEU A 80 -13.90 -7.60 10.13
CA LEU A 80 -12.93 -6.49 10.08
C LEU A 80 -11.70 -6.85 9.26
N PHE A 81 -11.10 -8.01 9.53
CA PHE A 81 -9.88 -8.44 8.85
C PHE A 81 -10.11 -8.61 7.34
N VAL A 82 -11.20 -9.28 6.94
CA VAL A 82 -11.54 -9.47 5.52
C VAL A 82 -11.81 -8.13 4.85
N ALA A 83 -12.60 -7.25 5.46
CA ALA A 83 -12.87 -5.92 4.93
C ALA A 83 -11.59 -5.09 4.76
N GLN A 84 -10.66 -5.13 5.73
CA GLN A 84 -9.36 -4.46 5.62
C GLN A 84 -8.47 -5.07 4.54
N LEU A 85 -8.45 -6.39 4.40
CA LEU A 85 -7.66 -7.10 3.40
C LEU A 85 -8.08 -6.69 1.98
N LEU A 86 -9.39 -6.76 1.70
CA LEU A 86 -9.94 -6.43 0.38
C LEU A 86 -9.83 -4.93 0.09
N THR A 87 -10.15 -4.07 1.07
CA THR A 87 -9.95 -2.61 0.93
C THR A 87 -8.48 -2.30 0.66
N GLY A 88 -7.56 -2.92 1.41
CA GLY A 88 -6.13 -2.71 1.24
C GLY A 88 -5.59 -3.15 -0.11
N PHE A 89 -6.13 -4.25 -0.64
CA PHE A 89 -5.79 -4.77 -1.95
C PHE A 89 -6.32 -3.87 -3.07
N PHE A 90 -7.63 -3.65 -3.14
CA PHE A 90 -8.26 -2.95 -4.27
C PHE A 90 -7.99 -1.44 -4.30
N ALA A 91 -7.79 -0.81 -3.14
CA ALA A 91 -7.41 0.61 -3.06
C ALA A 91 -5.90 0.87 -2.97
N LEU A 92 -5.07 -0.17 -3.16
CA LEU A 92 -3.61 -0.13 -3.06
C LEU A 92 -3.13 0.50 -1.74
N MET A 93 -3.85 0.28 -0.64
CA MET A 93 -3.56 0.94 0.64
C MET A 93 -2.33 0.34 1.32
N ARG A 94 -1.62 1.17 2.06
CA ARG A 94 -0.60 0.67 3.00
C ARG A 94 -1.31 0.15 4.23
N LEU A 95 -0.80 -0.93 4.83
CA LEU A 95 -1.37 -1.44 6.09
C LEU A 95 -1.39 -0.38 7.21
N GLY A 96 -0.39 0.51 7.25
CA GLY A 96 -0.35 1.61 8.22
C GLY A 96 -1.39 2.72 7.99
N GLU A 97 -2.10 2.72 6.86
CA GLU A 97 -3.26 3.60 6.61
C GLU A 97 -4.57 2.99 7.17
N LEU A 98 -4.57 1.68 7.45
CA LEU A 98 -5.71 0.91 7.97
C LEU A 98 -5.60 0.58 9.46
N THR A 99 -4.39 0.69 10.04
CA THR A 99 -4.08 0.16 11.37
C THR A 99 -3.23 1.13 12.16
N TYR A 100 -3.27 1.00 13.49
CA TYR A 100 -2.36 1.69 14.37
C TYR A 100 -1.00 0.99 14.47
N PRO A 101 0.09 1.76 14.66
CA PRO A 101 1.35 1.20 15.10
C PRO A 101 1.17 0.42 16.41
N ASP A 102 1.91 -0.68 16.53
CA ASP A 102 1.90 -1.49 17.74
C ASP A 102 2.38 -0.66 18.95
N ASN A 103 3.45 0.13 18.76
CA ASN A 103 3.93 1.08 19.76
C ASN A 103 2.93 2.25 19.95
N PRO A 104 2.32 2.40 21.14
CA PRO A 104 1.35 3.45 21.40
C PRO A 104 1.88 4.87 21.21
N LYS A 105 3.18 5.12 21.45
CA LYS A 105 3.81 6.45 21.31
C LYS A 105 3.84 6.96 19.87
N LEU A 106 3.63 6.08 18.89
CA LEU A 106 3.64 6.43 17.46
C LEU A 106 2.22 6.62 16.90
N ARG A 107 1.18 6.45 17.72
CA ARG A 107 -0.22 6.58 17.30
C ARG A 107 -0.59 8.05 17.17
N ASP A 108 -1.40 8.35 16.15
CA ASP A 108 -1.87 9.70 15.86
C ASP A 108 -3.32 9.61 15.40
N ASP A 109 -4.24 10.02 16.26
CA ASP A 109 -5.69 9.88 16.02
C ASP A 109 -6.17 10.72 14.83
N ARG A 110 -5.42 11.77 14.45
CA ARG A 110 -5.71 12.58 13.26
C ARG A 110 -5.56 11.79 11.96
N LYS A 111 -4.81 10.68 11.99
CA LYS A 111 -4.62 9.79 10.83
C LYS A 111 -5.67 8.68 10.78
N SER A 112 -6.57 8.59 11.76
CA SER A 112 -7.64 7.60 11.77
C SER A 112 -8.73 7.96 10.76
N ILE A 113 -9.10 7.00 9.92
CA ILE A 113 -10.24 7.15 9.00
C ILE A 113 -11.52 7.21 9.83
N LYS A 114 -12.38 8.18 9.54
CA LYS A 114 -13.63 8.40 10.29
C LYS A 114 -14.82 7.76 9.59
N ILE A 115 -15.70 7.12 10.38
CA ILE A 115 -16.93 6.49 9.89
C ILE A 115 -17.85 7.50 9.20
N THR A 116 -17.88 8.74 9.69
CA THR A 116 -18.70 9.83 9.13
C THR A 116 -18.32 10.21 7.70
N SER A 117 -17.12 9.84 7.24
CA SER A 117 -16.69 10.05 5.86
C SER A 117 -17.14 8.93 4.91
N VAL A 118 -17.66 7.82 5.44
CA VAL A 118 -18.05 6.66 4.63
C VAL A 118 -19.35 6.96 3.88
N GLN A 119 -19.33 6.73 2.58
CA GLN A 119 -20.51 6.75 1.72
C GLN A 119 -20.59 5.41 0.98
N ILE A 120 -21.75 4.77 1.01
CA ILE A 120 -21.99 3.47 0.39
C ILE A 120 -23.09 3.64 -0.64
N SER A 121 -22.85 3.12 -1.83
CA SER A 121 -23.77 3.06 -2.96
C SER A 121 -23.90 1.61 -3.45
N PRO A 122 -24.87 1.28 -4.31
CA PRO A 122 -25.09 -0.10 -4.76
C PRO A 122 -23.88 -0.77 -5.44
N ASP A 123 -22.97 0.02 -6.03
CA ASP A 123 -21.85 -0.45 -6.84
C ASP A 123 -20.47 -0.11 -6.27
N GLN A 124 -20.39 0.64 -5.17
CA GLN A 124 -19.13 1.07 -4.57
C GLN A 124 -19.29 1.59 -3.14
N TYR A 125 -18.18 1.70 -2.43
CA TYR A 125 -18.08 2.49 -1.22
C TYR A 125 -16.86 3.42 -1.30
N LYS A 126 -16.94 4.54 -0.57
CA LYS A 126 -15.84 5.49 -0.47
C LYS A 126 -15.71 6.06 0.93
N PHE A 127 -14.51 6.54 1.26
CA PHE A 127 -14.23 7.20 2.53
C PHE A 127 -13.04 8.16 2.37
N PHE A 128 -12.92 9.10 3.30
CA PHE A 128 -11.81 10.05 3.31
C PHE A 128 -10.62 9.48 4.10
N LEU A 129 -9.44 9.46 3.47
CA LEU A 129 -8.17 9.12 4.09
C LEU A 129 -7.47 10.42 4.53
N PRO A 130 -7.35 10.73 5.84
CA PRO A 130 -6.87 12.03 6.31
C PRO A 130 -5.40 12.35 6.03
N GLY A 131 -4.58 11.35 5.75
CA GLY A 131 -3.18 11.58 5.43
C GLY A 131 -2.48 10.32 4.97
N HIS A 132 -1.53 10.47 4.06
CA HIS A 132 -0.69 9.38 3.56
C HIS A 132 0.76 9.85 3.43
N LYS A 133 1.71 8.93 3.28
CA LYS A 133 3.16 9.26 3.31
C LYS A 133 3.61 10.29 2.24
N ALA A 134 2.87 10.43 1.15
CA ALA A 134 3.17 11.40 0.08
C ALA A 134 2.41 12.72 0.23
N ASP A 135 1.52 12.82 1.23
CA ASP A 135 0.72 14.01 1.52
C ASP A 135 1.53 14.98 2.37
N LYS A 136 2.23 15.90 1.71
CA LYS A 136 3.01 16.94 2.41
C LYS A 136 2.11 18.03 3.00
N PHE A 137 0.89 18.17 2.48
CA PHE A 137 -0.03 19.27 2.81
C PHE A 137 -1.24 18.84 3.66
N PHE A 138 -1.35 17.55 3.98
CA PHE A 138 -2.47 16.96 4.72
C PHE A 138 -3.84 17.21 4.07
N GLU A 139 -3.88 17.27 2.74
CA GLU A 139 -5.14 17.44 1.99
C GLU A 139 -6.00 16.17 2.05
N GLY A 140 -5.38 15.03 2.37
CA GLY A 140 -6.03 13.72 2.38
C GLY A 140 -6.35 13.23 0.98
N ASN A 141 -7.15 12.16 0.90
CA ASN A 141 -7.59 11.61 -0.38
C ASN A 141 -8.91 10.84 -0.21
N VAL A 142 -9.80 10.93 -1.19
CA VAL A 142 -11.03 10.12 -1.20
C VAL A 142 -10.70 8.77 -1.83
N ILE A 143 -10.81 7.72 -1.02
CA ILE A 143 -10.63 6.35 -1.48
C ILE A 143 -11.97 5.83 -1.97
N ILE A 144 -12.01 5.31 -3.19
CA ILE A 144 -13.19 4.72 -3.82
C ILE A 144 -12.87 3.26 -4.17
N ILE A 145 -13.74 2.34 -3.77
CA ILE A 145 -13.62 0.91 -4.08
C ILE A 145 -14.94 0.45 -4.68
N ARG A 146 -14.85 -0.10 -5.90
CA ARG A 146 -16.00 -0.64 -6.63
C ARG A 146 -16.26 -2.09 -6.25
N ARG A 147 -17.53 -2.48 -6.30
CA ARG A 147 -18.00 -3.87 -6.26
C ARG A 147 -17.25 -4.72 -7.30
N GLN A 148 -17.05 -5.99 -6.97
CA GLN A 148 -16.65 -7.02 -7.90
C GLN A 148 -17.74 -8.10 -7.97
N ASP A 149 -17.94 -8.70 -9.14
CA ASP A 149 -18.88 -9.80 -9.32
C ASP A 149 -18.20 -11.14 -9.00
N SER A 150 -17.73 -11.28 -7.76
CA SER A 150 -16.95 -12.43 -7.30
C SER A 150 -17.12 -12.67 -5.79
N ILE A 151 -16.58 -13.80 -5.31
CA ILE A 151 -16.62 -14.11 -3.86
C ILE A 151 -15.82 -13.09 -3.03
N HIS A 152 -14.73 -12.55 -3.58
CA HIS A 152 -13.90 -11.52 -2.97
C HIS A 152 -14.44 -10.10 -3.19
N ASP A 153 -15.75 -9.93 -3.41
CA ASP A 153 -16.40 -8.63 -3.55
C ASP A 153 -16.09 -7.74 -2.33
N PRO A 154 -15.30 -6.65 -2.51
CA PRO A 154 -14.95 -5.76 -1.42
C PRO A 154 -16.19 -5.06 -0.85
N LEU A 155 -17.20 -4.75 -1.69
CA LEU A 155 -18.40 -4.05 -1.24
C LEU A 155 -19.23 -4.94 -0.31
N ARG A 156 -19.51 -6.18 -0.71
CA ARG A 156 -20.22 -7.16 0.12
C ARG A 156 -19.54 -7.34 1.48
N ASN A 157 -18.24 -7.60 1.49
CA ASN A 157 -17.49 -7.87 2.71
C ASN A 157 -17.35 -6.61 3.60
N PHE A 158 -17.22 -5.43 2.99
CA PHE A 158 -17.24 -4.16 3.71
C PHE A 158 -18.61 -3.93 4.38
N ASN A 159 -19.72 -4.19 3.68
CA ASN A 159 -21.06 -4.07 4.25
C ASN A 159 -21.29 -5.03 5.43
N LEU A 160 -20.81 -6.28 5.35
CA LEU A 160 -20.87 -7.23 6.48
C LEU A 160 -20.14 -6.70 7.72
N TYR A 161 -18.98 -6.06 7.51
CA TYR A 161 -18.25 -5.40 8.59
C TYR A 161 -19.00 -4.19 9.14
N ILE A 162 -19.46 -3.29 8.27
CA ILE A 162 -20.16 -2.05 8.65
C ILE A 162 -21.43 -2.35 9.44
N LEU A 163 -22.23 -3.33 9.02
CA LEU A 163 -23.41 -3.78 9.78
C LEU A 163 -23.02 -4.24 11.18
N SER A 164 -22.00 -5.11 11.29
CA SER A 164 -21.49 -5.59 12.58
C SER A 164 -20.95 -4.45 13.46
N ARG A 165 -20.28 -3.47 12.85
CA ARG A 165 -19.73 -2.28 13.52
C ARG A 165 -20.85 -1.40 14.06
N TYR A 166 -21.87 -1.07 13.27
CA TYR A 166 -22.96 -0.20 13.71
C TYR A 166 -23.73 -0.80 14.89
N THR A 167 -23.96 -2.11 14.90
CA THR A 167 -24.61 -2.77 16.03
C THR A 167 -23.78 -2.69 17.32
N ARG A 168 -22.45 -2.75 17.23
CA ARG A 168 -21.56 -2.79 18.41
C ARG A 168 -21.09 -1.42 18.89
N PHE A 169 -20.83 -0.51 17.96
CA PHE A 169 -20.13 0.76 18.20
C PHE A 169 -20.83 1.93 17.48
N PRO A 170 -22.11 2.20 17.77
CA PRO A 170 -22.87 3.25 17.07
C PRO A 170 -22.29 4.65 17.29
N LEU A 171 -21.65 4.91 18.43
CA LEU A 171 -21.15 6.23 18.82
C LEU A 171 -19.64 6.42 18.60
N SER A 172 -18.91 5.38 18.20
CA SER A 172 -17.46 5.49 17.97
C SER A 172 -17.16 6.15 16.62
N SER A 173 -16.11 6.98 16.56
CA SER A 173 -15.82 7.79 15.38
C SER A 173 -14.96 7.08 14.32
N GLU A 174 -14.14 6.13 14.75
CA GLU A 174 -13.15 5.44 13.92
C GLU A 174 -13.83 4.42 13.01
N LEU A 175 -13.47 4.40 11.73
CA LEU A 175 -14.02 3.42 10.78
C LEU A 175 -13.64 2.00 11.18
N TRP A 176 -12.36 1.75 11.42
CA TRP A 176 -11.83 0.43 11.75
C TRP A 176 -11.75 0.25 13.26
N LEU A 177 -12.57 -0.65 13.78
CA LEU A 177 -12.66 -1.01 15.19
C LEU A 177 -12.66 -2.52 15.32
N THR A 178 -11.88 -3.02 16.27
CA THR A 178 -11.92 -4.40 16.75
C THR A 178 -13.15 -4.64 17.63
N ALA A 179 -13.41 -5.89 17.98
CA ALA A 179 -14.47 -6.28 18.91
C ALA A 179 -14.31 -5.67 20.32
N SER A 180 -13.13 -5.14 20.64
CA SER A 180 -12.85 -4.41 21.88
C SER A 180 -13.03 -2.88 21.74
N GLY A 181 -13.55 -2.40 20.62
CA GLY A 181 -13.80 -0.98 20.38
C GLY A 181 -12.53 -0.16 20.16
N ARG A 182 -11.42 -0.79 19.76
CA ARG A 182 -10.13 -0.11 19.50
C ARG A 182 -9.75 -0.20 18.04
N VAL A 183 -9.00 0.78 17.53
CA VAL A 183 -8.40 0.69 16.20
C VAL A 183 -7.47 -0.53 16.13
N PRO A 184 -7.59 -1.40 15.11
CA PRO A 184 -6.74 -2.58 14.99
C PRO A 184 -5.27 -2.17 14.84
N THR A 185 -4.37 -2.90 15.49
CA THR A 185 -2.94 -2.69 15.32
C THR A 185 -2.39 -3.43 14.11
N ARG A 186 -1.17 -3.08 13.71
CA ARG A 186 -0.44 -3.85 12.69
C ARG A 186 -0.33 -5.32 13.08
N SER A 187 -0.03 -5.64 14.34
CA SER A 187 0.07 -7.04 14.79
C SER A 187 -1.27 -7.77 14.72
N PHE A 188 -2.39 -7.11 15.01
CA PHE A 188 -3.72 -7.70 14.83
C PHE A 188 -3.90 -8.22 13.40
N PHE A 189 -3.60 -7.39 12.40
CA PHE A 189 -3.74 -7.77 11.00
C PHE A 189 -2.74 -8.87 10.59
N ILE A 190 -1.47 -8.71 10.97
CA ILE A 190 -0.41 -9.65 10.58
C ILE A 190 -0.63 -11.03 11.18
N THR A 191 -1.05 -11.15 12.45
CA THR A 191 -1.34 -12.43 13.08
C THR A 191 -2.46 -13.18 12.37
N ARG A 192 -3.48 -12.47 11.87
CA ARG A 192 -4.55 -13.08 11.07
C ARG A 192 -4.07 -13.50 9.69
N LEU A 193 -3.27 -12.67 9.03
CA LEU A 193 -2.66 -12.97 7.74
C LEU A 193 -1.75 -14.21 7.82
N ARG A 194 -1.04 -14.40 8.94
CA ARG A 194 -0.13 -15.54 9.20
C ARG A 194 -0.83 -16.89 9.29
N LYS A 195 -2.15 -16.92 9.50
CA LYS A 195 -2.94 -18.16 9.45
C LYS A 195 -2.98 -18.79 8.05
N PHE A 196 -2.80 -17.97 7.02
CA PHE A 196 -2.92 -18.39 5.62
C PHE A 196 -1.58 -18.43 4.89
N PHE A 197 -0.64 -17.56 5.30
CA PHE A 197 0.59 -17.32 4.55
C PHE A 197 1.82 -17.31 5.45
N ASP A 198 2.89 -17.88 4.90
CA ASP A 198 4.23 -17.86 5.47
C ASP A 198 4.83 -16.44 5.48
N SER A 199 6.05 -16.33 6.02
CA SER A 199 6.74 -15.06 6.18
C SER A 199 6.95 -14.26 4.89
N SER A 200 6.78 -14.88 3.71
CA SER A 200 6.88 -14.22 2.40
C SER A 200 5.78 -13.17 2.18
N VAL A 201 4.63 -13.28 2.85
CA VAL A 201 3.51 -12.33 2.77
C VAL A 201 3.48 -11.44 4.02
N ALA A 202 3.14 -10.16 3.83
CA ALA A 202 2.95 -9.18 4.91
C ALA A 202 2.05 -8.02 4.45
N GLY A 203 1.88 -6.97 5.26
CA GLY A 203 1.02 -5.83 4.91
C GLY A 203 1.34 -5.14 3.57
N GLN A 204 2.60 -5.14 3.13
CA GLN A 204 2.97 -4.57 1.81
C GLN A 204 2.55 -5.45 0.63
N SER A 205 2.23 -6.73 0.89
CA SER A 205 1.78 -7.69 -0.13
C SER A 205 0.41 -7.33 -0.70
N MET A 206 -0.46 -6.68 0.08
CA MET A 206 -1.77 -6.17 -0.42
C MET A 206 -1.56 -5.16 -1.52
N ARG A 207 -0.79 -4.11 -1.23
CA ARG A 207 -0.49 -3.04 -2.18
C ARG A 207 0.27 -3.53 -3.42
N ALA A 208 1.20 -4.47 -3.25
CA ALA A 208 1.90 -5.11 -4.37
C ALA A 208 0.97 -6.00 -5.20
N GLY A 209 0.09 -6.75 -4.53
CA GLY A 209 -0.92 -7.61 -5.15
C GLY A 209 -1.88 -6.83 -6.01
N GLY A 210 -2.56 -5.83 -5.44
CA GLY A 210 -3.50 -5.00 -6.19
C GLY A 210 -2.85 -4.28 -7.36
N ALA A 211 -1.62 -3.77 -7.20
CA ALA A 211 -0.91 -3.11 -8.30
C ALA A 211 -0.58 -4.07 -9.44
N THR A 212 -0.19 -5.30 -9.09
CA THR A 212 0.07 -6.37 -10.06
C THR A 212 -1.21 -6.80 -10.76
N HIS A 213 -2.32 -6.92 -10.01
CA HIS A 213 -3.63 -7.29 -10.56
C HIS A 213 -4.16 -6.24 -11.55
N LEU A 214 -4.09 -4.95 -11.22
CA LEU A 214 -4.47 -3.86 -12.14
C LEU A 214 -3.61 -3.86 -13.40
N ALA A 215 -2.31 -4.11 -13.24
CA ALA A 215 -1.37 -4.27 -14.35
C ALA A 215 -1.77 -5.47 -15.25
N GLU A 216 -2.15 -6.60 -14.67
CA GLU A 216 -2.61 -7.78 -15.42
C GLU A 216 -3.94 -7.52 -16.17
N GLN A 217 -4.81 -6.66 -15.61
CA GLN A 217 -6.03 -6.18 -16.28
C GLN A 217 -5.76 -5.11 -17.35
N GLY A 218 -4.50 -4.74 -17.60
CA GLY A 218 -4.14 -3.76 -18.62
C GLY A 218 -4.47 -2.31 -18.24
N VAL A 219 -4.68 -2.01 -16.95
CA VAL A 219 -4.91 -0.65 -16.47
C VAL A 219 -3.67 0.21 -16.75
N ALA A 220 -3.89 1.43 -17.24
CA ALA A 220 -2.81 2.32 -17.61
C ALA A 220 -1.88 2.63 -16.41
N PRO A 221 -0.54 2.65 -16.60
CA PRO A 221 0.42 2.94 -15.54
C PRO A 221 0.12 4.21 -14.73
N ALA A 222 -0.25 5.31 -15.41
CA ALA A 222 -0.61 6.58 -14.76
C ALA A 222 -1.83 6.45 -13.83
N VAL A 223 -2.80 5.60 -14.19
CA VAL A 223 -3.99 5.33 -13.37
C VAL A 223 -3.61 4.50 -12.15
N ILE A 224 -2.80 3.44 -12.32
CA ILE A 224 -2.29 2.64 -11.20
C ILE A 224 -1.50 3.54 -10.23
N GLN A 225 -0.65 4.42 -10.78
CA GLN A 225 0.14 5.38 -10.01
C GLN A 225 -0.76 6.31 -9.18
N ALA A 226 -1.82 6.84 -9.79
CA ALA A 226 -2.80 7.71 -9.13
C ALA A 226 -3.57 6.96 -8.03
N ILE A 227 -4.12 5.76 -8.32
CA ILE A 227 -4.86 4.94 -7.35
C ILE A 227 -3.99 4.68 -6.11
N GLY A 228 -2.73 4.30 -6.32
CA GLY A 228 -1.85 4.02 -5.20
C GLY A 228 -1.25 5.25 -4.55
N ARG A 229 -1.42 6.46 -5.10
CA ARG A 229 -0.88 7.69 -4.51
C ARG A 229 0.66 7.63 -4.46
N TRP A 230 1.27 7.28 -5.59
CA TRP A 230 2.74 7.29 -5.76
C TRP A 230 3.18 8.60 -6.43
N ALA A 231 4.05 9.36 -5.78
CA ALA A 231 4.58 10.62 -6.30
C ALA A 231 5.52 10.46 -7.51
N THR A 232 6.02 9.24 -7.76
CA THR A 232 6.99 8.93 -8.82
C THR A 232 6.75 7.52 -9.35
N ASP A 233 7.50 7.13 -10.40
CA ASP A 233 7.49 5.79 -11.01
C ASP A 233 7.91 4.63 -10.08
N THR A 234 8.11 4.92 -8.79
CA THR A 234 8.32 3.93 -7.74
C THR A 234 7.20 2.89 -7.65
N PHE A 235 6.01 3.11 -8.23
CA PHE A 235 4.97 2.08 -8.31
C PHE A 235 5.41 0.84 -9.09
N GLN A 236 6.32 0.97 -10.07
CA GLN A 236 6.80 -0.17 -10.88
C GLN A 236 7.41 -1.28 -10.00
N ILE A 237 8.04 -0.92 -8.87
CA ILE A 237 8.60 -1.90 -7.93
C ILE A 237 7.53 -2.74 -7.22
N TYR A 238 6.26 -2.34 -7.29
CA TYR A 238 5.13 -3.06 -6.71
C TYR A 238 4.53 -4.07 -7.70
N ILE A 239 4.75 -3.92 -9.01
CA ILE A 239 4.36 -4.90 -10.02
C ILE A 239 5.31 -6.10 -9.91
N ARG A 240 4.78 -7.27 -9.55
CA ARG A 240 5.55 -8.50 -9.23
C ARG A 240 5.50 -9.52 -10.37
N LYS A 241 5.61 -9.04 -11.62
CA LYS A 241 5.61 -9.87 -12.83
C LYS A 241 6.79 -9.53 -13.75
N SER A 242 6.96 -10.33 -14.80
CA SER A 242 8.06 -10.23 -15.77
C SER A 242 8.18 -8.80 -16.33
N PRO A 243 9.42 -8.29 -16.56
CA PRO A 243 9.66 -7.02 -17.25
C PRO A 243 8.91 -6.88 -18.58
N VAL A 244 8.59 -8.00 -19.26
CA VAL A 244 7.80 -8.01 -20.50
C VAL A 244 6.37 -7.49 -20.28
N LEU A 245 5.73 -7.86 -19.15
CA LEU A 245 4.42 -7.33 -18.78
C LEU A 245 4.49 -5.82 -18.51
N ILE A 246 5.57 -5.37 -17.86
CA ILE A 246 5.82 -3.95 -17.62
C ILE A 246 6.05 -3.21 -18.93
N GLN A 247 6.81 -3.78 -19.88
CA GLN A 247 7.02 -3.22 -21.21
C GLN A 247 5.72 -3.11 -22.00
N ALA A 248 4.89 -4.16 -22.01
CA ALA A 248 3.58 -4.13 -22.66
C ALA A 248 2.67 -3.05 -22.07
N LEU A 249 2.70 -2.86 -20.74
CA LEU A 249 1.96 -1.80 -20.06
C LEU A 249 2.47 -0.38 -20.37
N LEU A 250 3.79 -0.21 -20.49
CA LEU A 250 4.41 1.09 -20.74
C LEU A 250 4.38 1.50 -22.22
N PHE A 251 4.45 0.54 -23.15
CA PHE A 251 4.69 0.81 -24.58
C PHE A 251 3.66 0.16 -25.53
N GLY A 252 2.86 -0.80 -25.07
CA GLY A 252 1.94 -1.57 -25.93
C GLY A 252 0.70 -0.79 -26.42
N ARG A 253 0.48 0.45 -25.94
CA ARG A 253 -0.66 1.28 -26.36
C ARG A 253 -0.36 2.25 -27.51
N ASN A 254 0.89 2.34 -27.99
CA ASN A 254 1.24 3.24 -29.10
C ASN A 254 0.82 2.73 -30.50
N SER A 255 0.20 1.56 -30.61
CA SER A 255 -0.04 0.92 -31.91
C SER A 255 -1.45 1.10 -32.50
N GLN A 256 -2.39 1.79 -31.82
CA GLN A 256 -3.78 1.91 -32.31
C GLN A 256 -4.25 3.33 -32.66
N SER A 257 -3.38 4.34 -32.63
CA SER A 257 -3.80 5.72 -32.96
C SER A 257 -3.56 6.17 -34.42
N GLU A 258 -3.04 5.31 -35.30
CA GLU A 258 -2.69 5.68 -36.70
C GLU A 258 -3.38 4.82 -37.77
N ARG A 259 -4.66 4.48 -37.60
CA ARG A 259 -5.43 3.85 -38.69
C ARG A 259 -6.85 4.37 -38.83
N PHE A 260 -7.03 5.69 -38.92
CA PHE A 260 -8.18 6.26 -39.62
C PHE A 260 -7.84 7.65 -40.12
N THR A 261 -7.41 7.74 -41.37
CA THR A 261 -7.58 8.89 -42.28
C THR A 261 -7.04 8.46 -43.63
N HIS A 262 -7.93 8.05 -44.52
CA HIS A 262 -7.84 8.26 -45.98
C HIS A 262 -9.20 7.83 -46.56
N THR A 263 -10.12 8.78 -46.61
CA THR A 263 -11.11 8.88 -47.70
C THR A 263 -10.73 10.08 -48.53
#